data_AF-A0A6I2GDE5-F1
#
_entry.id   AF-A0A6I2GDE5-F1
#
_cell.length_a   1.000
_cell.length_b   1.000
_cell.length_c   1.000
_cell.angle_alpha   90.00
_cell.angle_beta   90.00
_cell.angle_gamma   90.00
#
_symmetry.space_group_name_H-M   'P 1'
#
loop_
_entity.id
_entity.type
_entity.pdbx_description
1 polymer ?
#
loop_
_entity_poly.entity_id
_entity_poly.type
_entity_poly.pdbx_seq_one_letter_code
_entity_poly.pdbx_strand_id
1 'polypeptide(L)'
;MSNYGIVIVSHSANIAQGIYDLIQEVAKDVSITYVGGTEEGGIGTSFETASQAMESNSAESLLAFYDLGSAKMNLEMAIEFTTKEVKVFDVPVVEGTYTAAALLQAGVDLDTVKAQLAEMKLNK
;
A
#
# COMPACT_ATOMS: atom_id res chain seq x y z
N MET A 1 -6.82 16.66 7.46
CA MET A 1 -6.57 15.55 6.53
C MET A 1 -5.17 15.04 6.82
N SER A 2 -5.01 13.74 7.02
CA SER A 2 -3.69 13.13 7.24
C SER A 2 -2.86 13.31 5.98
N ASN A 3 -1.61 13.77 6.11
CA ASN A 3 -0.66 13.91 4.98
C ASN A 3 -0.19 12.55 4.41
N TYR A 4 -0.83 11.45 4.83
CA TYR A 4 -0.43 10.08 4.55
C TYR A 4 -1.44 9.39 3.65
N GLY A 5 -0.94 8.75 2.60
CA GLY A 5 -1.69 7.87 1.71
C GLY A 5 -1.27 6.41 1.86
N ILE A 6 -2.04 5.53 1.24
CA ILE A 6 -1.79 4.09 1.20
C ILE A 6 -1.59 3.64 -0.25
N VAL A 7 -0.59 2.79 -0.46
CA VAL A 7 -0.35 2.11 -1.74
C VAL A 7 -0.40 0.60 -1.54
N ILE A 8 -1.18 -0.09 -2.36
CA ILE A 8 -1.28 -1.56 -2.37
C ILE A 8 -0.67 -2.10 -3.66
N VAL A 9 0.30 -3.01 -3.55
CA VAL A 9 0.91 -3.69 -4.71
C VAL A 9 0.71 -5.19 -4.57
N SER A 10 0.02 -5.81 -5.53
CA SER A 10 -0.20 -7.26 -5.53
C SER A 10 0.14 -7.88 -6.87
N HIS A 11 0.48 -9.16 -6.87
CA HIS A 11 0.55 -9.96 -8.09
C HIS A 11 -0.82 -10.14 -8.76
N SER A 12 -1.92 -9.92 -8.04
CA SER A 12 -3.28 -10.13 -8.55
C SER A 12 -4.08 -8.84 -8.53
N ALA A 13 -4.60 -8.44 -9.70
CA ALA A 13 -5.56 -7.35 -9.82
C ALA A 13 -6.76 -7.53 -8.87
N ASN A 14 -7.26 -8.77 -8.77
CA ASN A 14 -8.43 -9.09 -7.95
C ASN A 14 -8.15 -8.94 -6.44
N ILE A 15 -6.94 -9.28 -5.99
CA ILE A 15 -6.54 -9.09 -4.59
C ILE A 15 -6.43 -7.60 -4.29
N ALA A 16 -5.71 -6.86 -5.13
CA ALA A 16 -5.52 -5.41 -4.96
C ALA A 16 -6.88 -4.66 -4.93
N GLN A 17 -7.75 -4.98 -5.89
CA GLN A 17 -9.13 -4.44 -5.95
C GLN A 17 -9.94 -4.84 -4.72
N GLY A 18 -9.94 -6.12 -4.34
CA GLY A 18 -10.73 -6.60 -3.21
C GLY A 18 -10.31 -5.98 -1.87
N ILE A 19 -9.01 -5.72 -1.68
CA ILE A 19 -8.51 -4.98 -0.51
C ILE A 19 -9.01 -3.55 -0.54
N TYR A 20 -8.91 -2.87 -1.69
CA TYR A 20 -9.40 -1.50 -1.83
C TYR A 20 -10.90 -1.41 -1.55
N ASP A 21 -11.72 -2.28 -2.15
CA ASP A 21 -13.17 -2.31 -1.96
C ASP A 21 -13.53 -2.52 -0.50
N LEU A 22 -12.85 -3.44 0.20
CA LEU A 22 -13.05 -3.67 1.63
C LEU A 22 -12.71 -2.42 2.46
N ILE A 23 -11.63 -1.74 2.13
CA ILE A 23 -11.19 -0.56 2.87
C ILE A 23 -12.12 0.64 2.65
N GLN A 24 -12.71 0.79 1.46
CA GLN A 24 -13.65 1.89 1.18
C GLN A 24 -14.90 1.87 2.07
N GLU A 25 -15.25 0.73 2.65
CA GLU A 25 -16.32 0.65 3.66
C GLU A 25 -15.97 1.32 4.99
N VAL A 26 -14.68 1.49 5.29
CA VAL A 26 -14.20 2.01 6.58
C VAL A 26 -13.34 3.27 6.49
N ALA A 27 -12.73 3.57 5.34
CA ALA A 27 -11.83 4.70 5.13
C ALA A 27 -12.10 5.36 3.78
N LYS A 28 -12.87 6.45 3.79
CA LYS A 28 -13.30 7.20 2.59
C LYS A 28 -12.49 8.46 2.32
N ASP A 29 -11.83 8.98 3.35
CA ASP A 29 -11.06 10.24 3.29
C ASP A 29 -9.55 10.01 3.13
N VAL A 30 -9.10 8.75 3.20
CA VAL A 30 -7.70 8.37 3.00
C VAL A 30 -7.44 8.21 1.52
N SER A 31 -6.34 8.79 1.02
CA SER A 31 -5.90 8.58 -0.37
C SER A 31 -5.32 7.19 -0.51
N ILE A 32 -6.04 6.30 -1.19
CA ILE A 32 -5.64 4.91 -1.41
C ILE A 32 -5.51 4.65 -2.90
N THR A 33 -4.35 4.17 -3.30
CA THR A 33 -4.09 3.66 -4.64
C THR A 33 -3.68 2.21 -4.58
N TYR A 34 -3.98 1.47 -5.64
CA TYR A 34 -3.64 0.06 -5.73
C TYR A 34 -3.28 -0.30 -7.16
N VAL A 35 -2.43 -1.31 -7.28
CA VAL A 35 -2.15 -1.97 -8.54
C VAL A 35 -2.07 -3.47 -8.30
N GLY A 36 -2.51 -4.24 -9.28
CA GLY A 36 -2.25 -5.66 -9.24
C GLY A 36 -2.21 -6.29 -10.62
N GLY A 37 -1.32 -7.27 -10.78
CA GLY A 37 -1.08 -7.91 -12.05
C GLY A 37 -0.10 -7.14 -12.95
N THR A 38 0.23 -7.76 -14.07
CA THR A 38 1.04 -7.14 -15.13
C THR A 38 0.22 -6.17 -15.96
N GLU A 39 0.87 -5.36 -16.81
CA GLU A 39 0.18 -4.48 -17.77
C GLU A 39 -0.75 -5.24 -18.74
N GLU A 40 -0.44 -6.52 -18.99
CA GLU A 40 -1.27 -7.42 -19.80
C GLU A 40 -2.42 -8.07 -19.00
N GLY A 41 -2.57 -7.74 -17.71
CA GLY A 41 -3.60 -8.27 -16.81
C GLY A 41 -3.30 -9.66 -16.23
N GLY A 42 -2.08 -10.17 -16.41
CA GLY A 42 -1.63 -11.45 -15.85
C GLY A 42 -1.22 -11.37 -14.38
N ILE A 43 -0.88 -12.52 -13.77
CA ILE A 43 -0.33 -12.55 -12.41
C ILE A 43 1.11 -12.07 -12.43
N GLY A 44 1.43 -11.02 -11.66
CA GLY A 44 2.77 -10.43 -11.60
C GLY A 44 2.78 -9.00 -11.09
N THR A 45 3.97 -8.44 -10.95
CA THR A 45 4.22 -7.04 -10.62
C THR A 45 5.45 -6.57 -11.39
N SER A 46 5.51 -5.28 -11.74
CA SER A 46 6.69 -4.65 -12.35
C SER A 46 7.00 -3.31 -11.70
N PHE A 47 8.18 -2.77 -12.01
CA PHE A 47 8.58 -1.41 -11.64
C PHE A 47 7.55 -0.37 -12.10
N GLU A 48 7.03 -0.49 -13.32
CA GLU A 48 6.09 0.45 -13.93
C GLU A 48 4.77 0.47 -13.17
N THR A 49 4.22 -0.72 -12.88
CA THR A 49 2.97 -0.85 -12.12
C THR A 49 3.08 -0.26 -10.71
N ALA A 50 4.20 -0.51 -10.00
CA ALA A 50 4.43 0.03 -8.66
C ALA A 50 4.62 1.56 -8.69
N SER A 51 5.38 2.08 -9.67
CA SER A 51 5.58 3.51 -9.88
C SER A 51 4.26 4.22 -10.13
N GLN A 52 3.43 3.69 -11.03
CA GLN A 52 2.11 4.25 -11.34
C GLN A 52 1.22 4.35 -10.11
N ALA A 53 1.21 3.33 -9.24
CA ALA A 53 0.41 3.34 -8.03
C ALA A 53 0.83 4.45 -7.05
N MET A 54 2.12 4.70 -6.92
CA MET A 54 2.65 5.77 -6.06
C MET A 54 2.39 7.17 -6.64
N GLU A 55 2.61 7.35 -7.95
CA GLU A 55 2.38 8.61 -8.66
C GLU A 55 0.91 9.04 -8.60
N SER A 56 0.00 8.08 -8.79
CA SER A 56 -1.46 8.33 -8.81
C SER A 56 -2.03 8.70 -7.44
N ASN A 57 -1.27 8.47 -6.35
CA ASN A 57 -1.73 8.78 -5.00
C ASN A 57 -1.67 10.30 -4.76
N SER A 58 -2.66 10.91 -4.11
CA SER A 58 -2.62 12.36 -3.88
C SER A 58 -1.77 12.77 -2.67
N ALA A 59 -1.29 11.82 -1.86
CA ALA A 59 -0.44 12.09 -0.71
C ALA A 59 1.06 12.10 -1.08
N GLU A 60 1.83 12.88 -0.32
CA GLU A 60 3.29 12.99 -0.44
C GLU A 60 4.06 11.97 0.41
N SER A 61 3.46 11.52 1.52
CA SER A 61 4.00 10.44 2.35
C SER A 61 3.10 9.20 2.22
N LEU A 62 3.66 8.04 1.89
CA LEU A 62 2.94 6.83 1.53
C LEU A 62 3.31 5.66 2.45
N LEU A 63 2.29 4.94 2.91
CA LEU A 63 2.42 3.63 3.55
C LEU A 63 2.16 2.57 2.49
N ALA A 64 3.18 1.80 2.14
CA ALA A 64 3.13 0.85 1.04
C ALA A 64 3.07 -0.60 1.55
N PHE A 65 2.11 -1.35 1.00
CA PHE A 65 1.80 -2.73 1.38
C PHE A 65 1.90 -3.64 0.16
N TYR A 66 2.37 -4.86 0.39
CA TYR A 66 2.62 -5.82 -0.68
C TYR A 66 2.30 -7.26 -0.26
N ASP A 67 2.00 -8.11 -1.24
CA ASP A 67 1.67 -9.51 -1.00
C ASP A 67 2.92 -10.40 -0.81
N LEU A 68 3.78 -10.51 -1.82
CA LEU A 68 4.91 -11.43 -1.89
C LEU A 68 6.24 -10.71 -2.18
N GLY A 69 7.36 -11.35 -1.87
CA GLY A 69 8.70 -10.73 -1.90
C GLY A 69 9.09 -10.06 -3.23
N SER A 70 8.69 -10.61 -4.39
CA SER A 70 8.93 -9.98 -5.70
C SER A 70 8.18 -8.65 -5.89
N ALA A 71 7.00 -8.49 -5.28
CA ALA A 71 6.28 -7.22 -5.28
C ALA A 71 7.05 -6.17 -4.47
N LYS A 72 7.63 -6.57 -3.32
CA LYS A 72 8.52 -5.70 -2.53
C LYS A 72 9.74 -5.26 -3.33
N MET A 73 10.40 -6.16 -4.05
CA MET A 73 11.58 -5.79 -4.87
C MET A 73 11.24 -4.73 -5.92
N ASN A 74 10.12 -4.89 -6.64
CA ASN A 74 9.66 -3.89 -7.61
C ASN A 74 9.29 -2.56 -6.95
N LEU A 75 8.65 -2.62 -5.79
CA LEU A 75 8.29 -1.44 -5.00
C LEU A 75 9.54 -0.70 -4.50
N GLU A 76 10.52 -1.41 -3.93
CA GLU A 76 11.79 -0.82 -3.48
C GLU A 76 12.56 -0.18 -4.64
N MET A 77 12.59 -0.83 -5.82
CA MET A 77 13.16 -0.23 -7.03
C MET A 77 12.41 1.04 -7.44
N ALA A 78 11.08 1.02 -7.46
CA ALA A 78 10.26 2.19 -7.80
C ALA A 78 10.45 3.35 -6.82
N ILE A 79 10.68 3.06 -5.53
CA ILE A 79 10.94 4.07 -4.50
C ILE A 79 12.22 4.87 -4.79
N GLU A 80 13.22 4.29 -5.47
CA GLU A 80 14.44 5.01 -5.84
C GLU A 80 14.21 6.16 -6.85
N PHE A 81 13.07 6.17 -7.54
CA PHE A 81 12.75 7.12 -8.62
C PHE A 81 11.63 8.10 -8.28
N THR A 82 10.98 7.96 -7.12
CA THR A 82 9.93 8.88 -6.68
C THR A 82 10.47 9.99 -5.79
N THR A 83 9.84 11.17 -5.82
CA THR A 83 10.12 12.26 -4.86
C THR A 83 9.33 12.13 -3.57
N LYS A 84 8.41 11.17 -3.49
CA LYS A 84 7.53 10.94 -2.34
C LYS A 84 8.26 10.20 -1.21
N GLU A 85 7.84 10.45 0.03
CA GLU A 85 8.33 9.68 1.18
C GLU A 85 7.56 8.36 1.26
N VAL A 86 8.21 7.23 1.00
CA VAL A 86 7.52 5.92 0.98
C VAL A 86 8.06 5.01 2.07
N LYS A 87 7.16 4.44 2.88
CA LYS A 87 7.50 3.44 3.89
C LYS A 87 6.84 2.11 3.55
N VAL A 88 7.67 1.10 3.29
CA VAL A 88 7.23 -0.29 3.05
C VAL A 88 7.01 -1.01 4.38
N PHE A 89 5.91 -1.76 4.48
CA PHE A 89 5.57 -2.57 5.65
C PHE A 89 5.54 -4.07 5.34
N ASP A 90 6.37 -4.83 6.04
CA ASP A 90 6.44 -6.30 5.96
C ASP A 90 5.31 -6.95 6.79
N VAL A 91 4.06 -6.76 6.39
CA VAL A 91 2.85 -7.25 7.11
C VAL A 91 1.95 -8.09 6.18
N PRO A 92 0.93 -8.81 6.70
CA PRO A 92 -0.11 -9.38 5.87
C PRO A 92 -0.81 -8.28 5.06
N VAL A 93 -0.91 -8.45 3.74
CA VAL A 93 -1.32 -7.35 2.85
C VAL A 93 -2.76 -6.90 3.10
N VAL A 94 -3.67 -7.82 3.44
CA VAL A 94 -5.07 -7.46 3.69
C VAL A 94 -5.19 -6.78 5.06
N GLU A 95 -4.76 -7.46 6.11
CA GLU A 95 -4.94 -7.06 7.49
C GLU A 95 -4.14 -5.80 7.84
N GLY A 96 -2.90 -5.70 7.35
CA GLY A 96 -2.05 -4.54 7.56
C GLY A 96 -2.57 -3.30 6.86
N THR A 97 -2.97 -3.41 5.59
CA THR A 97 -3.53 -2.28 4.85
C THR A 97 -4.84 -1.81 5.47
N TYR A 98 -5.74 -2.73 5.82
CA TYR A 98 -7.01 -2.42 6.48
C TYR A 98 -6.79 -1.69 7.80
N THR A 99 -5.87 -2.20 8.64
CA THR A 99 -5.53 -1.59 9.93
C THR A 99 -5.00 -0.18 9.75
N ALA A 100 -4.05 0.03 8.83
CA ALA A 100 -3.50 1.35 8.56
C ALA A 100 -4.59 2.33 8.08
N ALA A 101 -5.44 1.91 7.15
CA ALA A 101 -6.48 2.76 6.59
C ALA A 101 -7.52 3.17 7.64
N ALA A 102 -7.99 2.23 8.45
CA ALA A 102 -8.97 2.50 9.49
C ALA A 102 -8.42 3.48 10.55
N LEU A 103 -7.15 3.31 10.96
CA LEU A 103 -6.52 4.20 11.92
C LEU A 103 -6.26 5.60 11.34
N LEU A 104 -5.80 5.69 10.09
CA LEU A 104 -5.62 6.98 9.41
C LEU A 104 -6.95 7.72 9.25
N GLN A 105 -8.03 7.01 8.89
CA GLN A 105 -9.39 7.58 8.81
C GLN A 105 -9.86 8.11 10.16
N ALA A 106 -9.57 7.40 11.24
CA ALA A 106 -9.90 7.81 12.60
C ALA A 106 -9.02 8.97 13.12
N GLY A 107 -8.04 9.44 12.34
CA GLY A 107 -7.16 10.54 12.72
C GLY A 107 -6.10 10.15 13.76
N VAL A 108 -5.79 8.85 13.88
CA VAL A 108 -4.73 8.35 14.76
C VAL A 108 -3.36 8.78 14.21
N ASP A 109 -2.45 9.14 15.12
CA ASP A 109 -1.11 9.58 14.75
C ASP A 109 -0.27 8.46 14.12
N LEU A 110 0.70 8.86 13.29
CA LEU A 110 1.49 7.91 12.51
C LEU A 110 2.32 6.95 13.38
N ASP A 111 2.82 7.39 14.53
CA ASP A 111 3.67 6.55 15.38
C ASP A 111 2.83 5.42 16.00
N THR A 112 1.60 5.72 16.41
CA THR A 112 0.63 4.72 16.84
C THR A 112 0.25 3.76 15.69
N VAL A 113 0.02 4.27 14.47
CA VAL A 113 -0.23 3.41 13.28
C VAL A 113 0.94 2.45 13.06
N LYS A 114 2.18 2.96 13.07
CA LYS A 114 3.40 2.16 12.91
C LYS A 114 3.56 1.12 14.02
N ALA A 115 3.23 1.47 15.26
CA ALA A 115 3.29 0.54 16.39
C ALA A 115 2.31 -0.63 16.20
N GLN A 116 1.07 -0.36 15.77
CA GLN A 116 0.08 -1.40 15.48
C GLN A 116 0.53 -2.31 14.32
N LEU A 117 1.09 -1.74 13.26
CA LEU A 117 1.63 -2.54 12.15
C LEU A 117 2.84 -3.39 12.57
N ALA A 118 3.65 -2.92 13.51
CA ALA A 118 4.80 -3.67 14.01
C ALA A 118 4.40 -4.96 14.75
N GLU A 119 3.22 -4.99 15.38
CA GLU A 119 2.67 -6.20 16.01
C GLU A 119 2.31 -7.30 14.99
N MET A 120 2.12 -6.92 13.71
CA MET A 120 1.77 -7.81 12.61
C MET A 120 2.96 -8.17 11.71
N LYS A 121 4.18 -7.83 12.13
CA LYS A 121 5.37 -8.00 11.29
C LYS A 121 5.59 -9.47 10.91
N LEU A 122 5.77 -9.71 9.62
CA LEU A 122 6.16 -11.00 9.05
C LEU A 122 7.66 -11.04 8.76
N ASN A 123 8.22 -12.24 8.81
CA ASN A 123 9.56 -12.52 8.29
C ASN A 123 9.44 -12.86 6.80
N LYS A 124 9.19 -11.84 5.98
CA LYS A 124 9.08 -11.93 4.52
C LYS A 124 10.41 -11.67 3.82
#